data_AF-A0A6P5IP93-F1
#
_entry.id   AF-A0A6P5IP93-F1
#
_cell.length_a   1.000
_cell.length_b   1.000
_cell.length_c   1.000
_cell.angle_alpha   90.00
_cell.angle_beta   90.00
_cell.angle_gamma   90.00
#
_symmetry.space_group_name_H-M   'P 1'
#
loop_
_entity.id
_entity.type
_entity.pdbx_description
1 polymer ?
#
loop_
_entity_poly.entity_id
_entity_poly.type
_entity_poly.pdbx_seq_one_letter_code
_entity_poly.pdbx_strand_id
1 'polypeptide(L)'
;MPRGLGVGGFWALLSCGLAALCALGLLSPAWIVPPAPHGPKTAPPPPLGLLGPCLAPAPRPCAPFALGGLRSFGDIPASAWQTSTVLCSGGWVLLALSALLAVVSVFLPSGLLERRVCALAGYMQMAAVFIMASGLLVYPLGLGSASVKSSCGNSIGIYNVGSCQLGWGYTLAIVGVMLSGFLPFFAKYAPKEHISPTPMPAIL
;
A
#
# COMPACT_ATOMS: atom_id res chain seq x y z
N MET A 1 -17.30 24.37 19.81
CA MET A 1 -17.11 23.08 20.52
C MET A 1 -16.31 22.15 19.61
N PRO A 2 -15.23 21.52 20.07
CA PRO A 2 -14.59 20.46 19.29
C PRO A 2 -15.63 19.36 19.09
N ARG A 3 -15.97 19.07 17.83
CA ARG A 3 -16.92 18.02 17.47
C ARG A 3 -16.38 16.71 18.04
N GLY A 4 -17.18 16.03 18.85
CA GLY A 4 -16.84 14.68 19.33
C GLY A 4 -16.44 13.81 18.13
N LEU A 5 -15.50 12.90 18.37
CA LEU A 5 -14.93 12.01 17.35
C LEU A 5 -16.00 11.04 16.83
N GLY A 6 -16.91 11.55 15.97
CA GLY A 6 -17.97 10.76 15.36
C GLY A 6 -17.43 9.83 14.28
N VAL A 7 -18.35 9.24 13.51
CA VAL A 7 -18.03 8.29 12.43
C VAL A 7 -16.99 8.83 11.42
N GLY A 8 -17.02 10.14 11.13
CA GLY A 8 -16.03 10.79 10.26
C GLY A 8 -14.61 10.83 10.84
N GLY A 9 -14.48 11.09 12.15
CA GLY A 9 -13.17 11.08 12.83
C GLY A 9 -12.56 9.70 12.91
N PHE A 10 -13.38 8.68 13.20
CA PHE A 10 -12.95 7.27 13.17
C PHE A 10 -12.48 6.86 11.77
N TRP A 11 -13.23 7.21 10.72
CA TRP A 11 -12.84 6.91 9.34
C TRP A 11 -11.53 7.62 8.92
N ALA A 12 -11.31 8.87 9.35
CA ALA A 12 -10.06 9.58 9.11
C ALA A 12 -8.87 8.90 9.80
N LEU A 13 -9.01 8.51 11.07
CA LEU A 13 -7.96 7.79 11.81
C LEU A 13 -7.63 6.45 11.15
N LEU A 14 -8.65 5.70 10.75
CA LEU A 14 -8.48 4.42 10.08
C LEU A 14 -7.79 4.59 8.71
N SER A 15 -8.14 5.63 7.96
CA SER A 15 -7.51 5.97 6.67
C SER A 15 -6.02 6.31 6.85
N CYS A 16 -5.68 7.12 7.85
CA CYS A 16 -4.29 7.45 8.18
C CYS A 16 -3.49 6.22 8.62
N GLY A 17 -4.06 5.39 9.50
CA GLY A 17 -3.42 4.15 9.96
C GLY A 17 -3.14 3.20 8.80
N LEU A 18 -4.06 3.07 7.85
CA LEU A 18 -3.89 2.24 6.67
C LEU A 18 -2.88 2.79 5.68
N ALA A 19 -2.85 4.11 5.46
CA ALA A 19 -1.80 4.74 4.66
C ALA A 19 -0.41 4.49 5.25
N ALA A 20 -0.28 4.53 6.58
CA ALA A 20 0.97 4.21 7.27
C ALA A 20 1.34 2.72 7.17
N LEU A 21 0.38 1.79 7.37
CA LEU A 21 0.60 0.36 7.19
C LEU A 21 1.04 0.02 5.75
N CYS A 22 0.40 0.64 4.76
CA CYS A 22 0.80 0.50 3.35
C CYS A 22 2.19 1.07 3.09
N ALA A 23 2.53 2.23 3.68
CA ALA A 23 3.88 2.80 3.58
C ALA A 23 4.93 1.85 4.18
N LEU A 24 4.67 1.30 5.37
CA LEU A 24 5.56 0.32 6.02
C LEU A 24 5.72 -0.95 5.18
N GLY A 25 4.64 -1.43 4.56
CA GLY A 25 4.70 -2.52 3.59
C GLY A 25 5.63 -2.18 2.42
N LEU A 26 5.44 -1.03 1.76
CA LEU A 26 6.21 -0.60 0.60
C LEU A 26 7.68 -0.27 0.89
N LEU A 27 7.96 0.32 2.05
CA LEU A 27 9.32 0.64 2.50
C LEU A 27 10.04 -0.56 3.11
N SER A 28 9.33 -1.63 3.45
CA SER A 28 9.95 -2.82 4.04
C SER A 28 10.92 -3.45 3.04
N PRO A 29 12.17 -3.74 3.46
CA PRO A 29 13.15 -4.42 2.61
C PRO A 29 12.83 -5.92 2.44
N ALA A 30 11.87 -6.45 3.19
CA ALA A 30 11.52 -7.88 3.20
C ALA A 30 10.26 -8.16 2.38
N TRP A 31 10.33 -8.02 1.05
CA TRP A 31 9.28 -8.52 0.15
C TRP A 31 9.59 -9.93 -0.32
N ILE A 32 10.86 -10.23 -0.57
CA ILE A 32 11.36 -11.57 -0.87
C ILE A 32 12.54 -11.85 0.05
N VAL A 33 12.43 -12.92 0.83
CA VAL A 33 13.49 -13.40 1.71
C VAL A 33 14.13 -14.61 1.03
N PRO A 34 15.40 -14.49 0.58
CA PRO A 34 16.12 -15.63 0.03
C PRO A 34 16.41 -16.68 1.12
N PRO A 35 16.51 -17.96 0.76
CA PRO A 35 16.75 -19.03 1.72
C PRO A 35 18.10 -18.83 2.43
N ALA A 36 18.14 -19.24 3.70
CA ALA A 36 19.39 -19.23 4.46
C ALA A 36 20.45 -20.09 3.75
N PRO A 37 21.68 -19.57 3.59
CA PRO A 37 22.73 -20.32 2.91
C PRO A 37 23.03 -21.62 3.67
N HIS A 38 23.05 -22.74 2.94
CA HIS A 38 23.44 -24.03 3.50
C HIS A 38 24.97 -24.13 3.55
N GLY A 39 25.58 -23.50 4.55
CA GLY A 39 27.02 -23.61 4.79
C GLY A 39 27.57 -22.57 5.77
N PRO A 40 28.57 -22.92 6.60
CA PRO A 40 29.06 -22.09 7.70
C PRO A 40 29.86 -20.83 7.29
N LYS A 41 30.01 -20.55 5.98
CA LYS A 41 30.90 -19.47 5.47
C LYS A 41 30.25 -18.48 4.51
N THR A 42 28.96 -18.58 4.26
CA THR A 42 28.25 -17.73 3.30
C THR A 42 27.37 -16.74 4.05
N ALA A 43 27.65 -15.45 3.91
CA ALA A 43 26.78 -14.40 4.44
C ALA A 43 25.39 -14.53 3.78
N PRO A 44 24.29 -14.36 4.53
CA PRO A 44 22.95 -14.45 3.97
C PRO A 44 22.79 -13.38 2.88
N PRO A 45 22.26 -13.73 1.69
CA PRO A 45 21.95 -12.74 0.66
C PRO A 45 20.96 -11.69 1.22
N PRO A 46 21.15 -10.40 0.91
CA PRO A 46 20.29 -9.34 1.45
C PRO A 46 18.85 -9.53 0.97
N PRO A 47 17.84 -9.25 1.81
CA PRO A 47 16.44 -9.33 1.41
C PRO A 47 16.14 -8.31 0.29
N LEU A 48 15.31 -8.71 -0.66
CA LEU A 48 14.89 -7.86 -1.77
C LEU A 48 13.56 -7.18 -1.42
N GLY A 49 13.55 -5.84 -1.49
CA GLY A 49 12.35 -5.01 -1.37
C GLY A 49 11.79 -4.58 -2.73
N LEU A 50 10.56 -4.06 -2.74
CA LEU A 50 9.89 -3.54 -3.96
C LEU A 50 10.65 -2.38 -4.63
N LEU A 51 11.44 -1.63 -3.86
CA LEU A 51 12.23 -0.49 -4.33
C LEU A 51 13.64 -0.90 -4.82
N GLY A 52 13.96 -2.20 -4.82
CA GLY A 52 15.23 -2.73 -5.34
C GLY A 52 15.99 -3.56 -4.29
N PRO A 53 17.03 -4.30 -4.72
CA PRO A 53 17.92 -5.00 -3.80
C PRO A 53 18.72 -3.97 -2.97
N CYS A 54 18.66 -4.04 -1.63
CA CYS A 54 19.64 -3.33 -0.81
C CYS A 54 20.98 -4.08 -0.96
N LEU A 55 21.80 -3.66 -1.92
CA LEU A 55 23.11 -4.25 -2.17
C LEU A 55 24.11 -3.78 -1.09
N ALA A 56 24.16 -4.56 0.00
CA ALA A 56 25.34 -4.77 0.85
C ALA A 56 25.79 -3.61 1.79
N PRO A 57 26.80 -3.82 2.67
CA PRO A 57 26.76 -3.43 4.08
C PRO A 57 27.39 -2.05 4.34
N ALA A 58 26.62 -1.14 4.96
CA ALA A 58 27.02 0.19 5.48
C ALA A 58 27.62 1.20 4.46
N PRO A 59 27.54 2.53 4.68
CA PRO A 59 26.56 3.37 5.36
C PRO A 59 25.82 4.26 4.33
N ARG A 60 25.27 3.67 3.26
CA ARG A 60 24.55 4.44 2.21
C ARG A 60 23.05 4.13 2.22
N PRO A 61 22.17 5.14 2.17
CA PRO A 61 20.72 4.91 2.13
C PRO A 61 20.35 4.16 0.83
N CYS A 62 19.48 3.15 0.94
CA CYS A 62 19.08 2.30 -0.19
C CYS A 62 18.54 3.17 -1.33
N ALA A 63 19.12 3.04 -2.52
CA ALA A 63 18.71 3.80 -3.69
C ALA A 63 17.48 3.12 -4.33
N PRO A 64 16.34 3.82 -4.48
CA PRO A 64 15.17 3.27 -5.15
C PRO A 64 15.48 3.04 -6.64
N PHE A 65 15.06 1.88 -7.15
CA PHE A 65 15.20 1.45 -8.55
C PHE A 65 14.68 2.49 -9.56
N ALA A 66 13.80 3.40 -9.12
CA ALA A 66 13.28 4.52 -9.89
C ALA A 66 14.37 5.50 -10.41
N LEU A 67 15.56 5.55 -9.79
CA LEU A 67 16.65 6.42 -10.23
C LEU A 67 17.66 5.74 -11.20
N GLY A 68 17.53 4.44 -11.44
CA GLY A 68 18.43 3.66 -12.31
C GLY A 68 17.93 3.46 -13.74
N GLY A 69 16.83 4.11 -14.11
CA GLY A 69 16.21 4.01 -15.43
C GLY A 69 17.06 4.65 -16.52
N LEU A 70 18.09 3.96 -17.01
CA LEU A 70 18.67 4.22 -18.34
C LEU A 70 19.55 3.07 -18.87
N ARG A 71 19.25 1.80 -18.55
CA ARG A 71 20.03 0.67 -19.11
C ARG A 71 19.17 -0.43 -19.72
N SER A 72 18.94 -0.25 -21.03
CA SER A 72 18.68 -1.24 -22.08
C SER A 72 17.33 -1.98 -22.09
N PHE A 73 16.55 -1.70 -23.14
CA PHE A 73 15.26 -2.29 -23.53
C PHE A 73 15.34 -3.74 -24.06
N GLY A 74 16.30 -4.55 -23.60
CA GLY A 74 16.50 -5.93 -24.05
C GLY A 74 15.94 -7.02 -23.13
N ASP A 75 15.67 -6.69 -21.87
CA ASP A 75 15.24 -7.66 -20.85
C ASP A 75 13.81 -7.31 -20.37
N ILE A 76 12.85 -8.02 -20.96
CA ILE A 76 11.41 -8.01 -20.63
C ILE A 76 11.09 -8.17 -19.10
N PRO A 77 11.95 -8.74 -18.21
CA PRO A 77 11.75 -8.80 -16.75
C PRO A 77 11.67 -7.51 -15.93
N ALA A 78 12.44 -6.46 -16.25
CA ALA A 78 12.50 -5.25 -15.42
C ALA A 78 11.18 -4.45 -15.46
N SER A 79 10.41 -4.62 -16.53
CA SER A 79 9.15 -3.91 -16.78
C SER A 79 8.06 -4.26 -15.76
N ALA A 80 7.90 -5.52 -15.38
CA ALA A 80 6.83 -5.96 -14.48
C ALA A 80 7.04 -5.42 -13.05
N TRP A 81 8.26 -5.52 -12.53
CA TRP A 81 8.58 -4.96 -11.22
C TRP A 81 8.52 -3.44 -11.21
N GLN A 82 9.05 -2.76 -12.23
CA GLN A 82 8.93 -1.31 -12.35
C GLN A 82 7.46 -0.88 -12.41
N THR A 83 6.63 -1.57 -13.19
CA THR A 83 5.19 -1.31 -13.27
C THR A 83 4.52 -1.54 -11.92
N SER A 84 4.84 -2.63 -11.22
CA SER A 84 4.36 -2.90 -9.87
C SER A 84 4.77 -1.80 -8.89
N THR A 85 6.03 -1.37 -8.88
CA THR A 85 6.53 -0.28 -8.04
C THR A 85 5.77 1.02 -8.32
N VAL A 86 5.58 1.39 -9.59
CA VAL A 86 4.87 2.61 -9.99
C VAL A 86 3.40 2.54 -9.58
N LEU A 87 2.72 1.42 -9.82
CA LEU A 87 1.32 1.21 -9.43
C LEU A 87 1.16 1.27 -7.91
N CYS A 88 1.99 0.53 -7.17
CA CYS A 88 1.95 0.52 -5.71
C CYS A 88 2.30 1.90 -5.11
N SER A 89 3.33 2.59 -5.61
CA SER A 89 3.67 3.93 -5.13
C SER A 89 2.60 4.96 -5.48
N GLY A 90 2.06 4.90 -6.71
CA GLY A 90 1.01 5.79 -7.17
C GLY A 90 -0.27 5.61 -6.38
N GLY A 91 -0.69 4.35 -6.16
CA GLY A 91 -1.85 4.04 -5.34
C GLY A 91 -1.67 4.43 -3.88
N TRP A 92 -0.47 4.31 -3.31
CA TRP A 92 -0.18 4.83 -1.97
C TRP A 92 -0.30 6.35 -1.88
N VAL A 93 0.20 7.09 -2.87
CA VAL A 93 0.04 8.56 -2.93
C VAL A 93 -1.45 8.94 -2.98
N LEU A 94 -2.24 8.26 -3.80
CA LEU A 94 -3.70 8.45 -3.85
C LEU A 94 -4.38 8.12 -2.52
N LEU A 95 -3.95 7.04 -1.85
CA LEU A 95 -4.46 6.66 -0.53
C LEU A 95 -4.12 7.74 0.51
N ALA A 96 -2.89 8.26 0.52
CA ALA A 96 -2.47 9.34 1.40
C ALA A 96 -3.27 10.63 1.13
N LEU A 97 -3.51 10.99 -0.13
CA LEU A 97 -4.37 12.12 -0.50
C LEU A 97 -5.81 11.92 0.00
N SER A 98 -6.36 10.71 -0.11
CA SER A 98 -7.69 10.39 0.42
C SER A 98 -7.76 10.53 1.95
N ALA A 99 -6.72 10.11 2.66
CA ALA A 99 -6.62 10.25 4.12
C ALA A 99 -6.50 11.72 4.53
N LEU A 100 -5.74 12.54 3.79
CA LEU A 100 -5.67 13.99 4.01
C LEU A 100 -7.04 14.66 3.82
N LEU A 101 -7.75 14.31 2.75
CA LEU A 101 -9.11 14.82 2.52
C LEU A 101 -10.08 14.37 3.63
N ALA A 102 -9.93 13.14 4.14
CA ALA A 102 -10.69 12.63 5.27
C ALA A 102 -10.45 13.48 6.53
N VAL A 103 -9.18 13.77 6.86
CA VAL A 103 -8.81 14.63 7.99
C VAL A 103 -9.36 16.04 7.81
N VAL A 104 -9.20 16.63 6.62
CA VAL A 104 -9.73 17.97 6.31
C VAL A 104 -11.25 18.01 6.51
N SER A 105 -11.98 16.97 6.08
CA SER A 105 -13.44 16.91 6.22
C SER A 105 -13.93 17.01 7.66
N VAL A 106 -13.15 16.53 8.64
CA VAL A 106 -13.47 16.63 10.08
C VAL A 106 -13.46 18.08 10.58
N PHE A 107 -12.64 18.94 9.98
CA PHE A 107 -12.54 20.36 10.34
C PHE A 107 -13.53 21.24 9.57
N LEU A 108 -14.19 20.72 8.52
CA LEU A 108 -15.14 21.49 7.73
C LEU A 108 -16.48 21.68 8.47
N PRO A 109 -17.16 22.81 8.22
CA PRO A 109 -18.52 23.01 8.72
C PRO A 109 -19.48 22.03 8.04
N SER A 110 -20.41 21.48 8.84
CA SER A 110 -21.35 20.47 8.37
C SER A 110 -22.26 21.01 7.27
N GLY A 111 -22.21 20.42 6.08
CA GLY A 111 -22.91 20.94 4.90
C GLY A 111 -22.65 20.20 3.59
N LEU A 112 -23.00 20.82 2.46
CA LEU A 112 -22.79 20.23 1.14
C LEU A 112 -21.31 20.03 0.80
N LEU A 113 -20.44 20.95 1.23
CA LEU A 113 -19.00 20.86 0.98
C LEU A 113 -18.38 19.63 1.68
N GLU A 114 -18.70 19.40 2.96
CA GLU A 114 -18.27 18.20 3.70
C GLU A 114 -18.68 16.91 2.97
N ARG A 115 -19.96 16.82 2.54
CA ARG A 115 -20.47 15.65 1.80
C ARG A 115 -19.73 15.42 0.49
N ARG A 116 -19.38 16.50 -0.24
CA ARG A 116 -18.60 16.41 -1.48
C ARG A 116 -17.18 15.93 -1.20
N VAL A 117 -16.50 16.49 -0.19
CA VAL A 117 -15.14 16.09 0.19
C VAL A 117 -15.10 14.64 0.66
N CYS A 118 -16.02 14.20 1.52
CA CYS A 118 -16.12 12.80 1.96
C CYS A 118 -16.39 11.84 0.79
N ALA A 119 -17.27 12.21 -0.14
CA ALA A 119 -17.53 11.41 -1.34
C ALA A 119 -16.28 11.31 -2.24
N LEU A 120 -15.62 12.45 -2.51
CA LEU A 120 -14.39 12.50 -3.30
C LEU A 120 -13.28 11.67 -2.68
N ALA A 121 -13.06 11.79 -1.36
CA ALA A 121 -12.08 11.02 -0.63
C ALA A 121 -12.39 9.51 -0.67
N GLY A 122 -13.66 9.11 -0.53
CA GLY A 122 -14.08 7.72 -0.71
C GLY A 122 -13.83 7.19 -2.13
N TYR A 123 -14.07 8.00 -3.17
CA TYR A 123 -13.75 7.62 -4.56
C TYR A 123 -12.24 7.49 -4.80
N MET A 124 -11.45 8.44 -4.30
CA MET A 124 -9.98 8.39 -4.38
C MET A 124 -9.43 7.16 -3.65
N GLN A 125 -10.00 6.83 -2.50
CA GLN A 125 -9.63 5.64 -1.73
C GLN A 125 -9.95 4.35 -2.50
N MET A 126 -11.11 4.25 -3.15
CA MET A 126 -11.43 3.09 -4.00
C MET A 126 -10.46 2.98 -5.19
N ALA A 127 -10.20 4.08 -5.89
CA ALA A 127 -9.25 4.11 -7.00
C ALA A 127 -7.84 3.69 -6.54
N ALA A 128 -7.38 4.19 -5.38
CA ALA A 128 -6.11 3.81 -4.77
C ALA A 128 -6.01 2.31 -4.51
N VAL A 129 -7.07 1.70 -3.96
CA VAL A 129 -7.15 0.26 -3.67
C VAL A 129 -7.05 -0.56 -4.95
N PHE A 130 -7.76 -0.19 -6.01
CA PHE A 130 -7.67 -0.89 -7.30
C PHE A 130 -6.27 -0.79 -7.92
N ILE A 131 -5.67 0.39 -7.90
CA ILE A 131 -4.33 0.61 -8.44
C ILE A 131 -3.30 -0.20 -7.65
N MET A 132 -3.33 -0.15 -6.32
CA MET A 132 -2.44 -0.95 -5.47
C MET A 132 -2.65 -2.46 -5.63
N ALA A 133 -3.90 -2.91 -5.72
CA ALA A 133 -4.21 -4.32 -5.98
C ALA A 133 -3.64 -4.78 -7.33
N SER A 134 -3.75 -3.97 -8.37
CA SER A 134 -3.13 -4.27 -9.68
C SER A 134 -1.60 -4.33 -9.58
N GLY A 135 -0.96 -3.42 -8.84
CA GLY A 135 0.47 -3.44 -8.60
C GLY A 135 0.92 -4.71 -7.85
N LEU A 136 0.16 -5.14 -6.84
CA LEU A 136 0.42 -6.38 -6.09
C LEU A 136 0.23 -7.63 -6.95
N LEU A 137 -0.71 -7.64 -7.89
CA LEU A 137 -0.90 -8.76 -8.84
C LEU A 137 0.20 -8.81 -9.91
N VAL A 138 0.72 -7.65 -10.33
CA VAL A 138 1.82 -7.58 -11.29
C VAL A 138 3.16 -7.97 -10.65
N TYR A 139 3.34 -7.74 -9.34
CA TYR A 139 4.55 -8.12 -8.60
C TYR A 139 5.00 -9.58 -8.79
N PRO A 140 4.15 -10.60 -8.55
CA PRO A 140 4.50 -12.01 -8.72
C PRO A 140 4.73 -12.41 -10.19
N LEU A 141 4.29 -11.61 -11.17
CA LEU A 141 4.60 -11.85 -12.57
C LEU A 141 6.08 -11.62 -12.88
N GLY A 142 6.72 -10.66 -12.19
CA GLY A 142 8.15 -10.40 -12.34
C GLY A 142 9.06 -11.47 -11.71
N LEU A 143 8.52 -12.33 -10.83
CA LEU A 143 9.26 -13.44 -10.20
C LEU A 143 9.70 -14.52 -11.18
N GLY A 144 9.01 -14.69 -12.32
CA GLY A 144 9.32 -15.72 -13.31
C GLY A 144 10.58 -15.47 -14.15
N SER A 145 11.30 -14.38 -13.89
CA SER A 145 12.42 -13.92 -14.72
C SER A 145 13.76 -14.61 -14.43
N ALA A 146 14.65 -14.60 -15.43
CA ALA A 146 15.98 -15.22 -15.35
C ALA A 146 16.84 -14.65 -14.20
N SER A 147 16.73 -13.35 -13.90
CA SER A 147 17.45 -12.68 -12.80
C SER A 147 17.02 -13.12 -11.40
N VAL A 148 15.77 -13.60 -11.25
CA VAL A 148 15.27 -14.16 -9.97
C VAL A 148 15.64 -15.62 -9.88
N LYS A 149 15.56 -16.36 -10.99
CA LYS A 149 15.98 -17.76 -11.06
C LYS A 149 17.46 -17.95 -10.69
N SER A 150 18.34 -16.99 -11.01
CA SER A 150 19.74 -17.06 -10.58
C SER A 150 19.93 -16.90 -9.06
N SER A 151 19.03 -16.17 -8.38
CA SER A 151 19.14 -15.88 -6.94
C SER A 151 18.37 -16.86 -6.07
N CYS A 152 17.24 -17.37 -6.56
CA CYS A 152 16.33 -18.27 -5.83
C CYS A 152 16.27 -19.71 -6.40
N GLY A 153 17.07 -19.99 -7.44
CA GLY A 153 17.10 -21.28 -8.11
C GLY A 153 16.12 -21.40 -9.29
N ASN A 154 16.41 -22.34 -10.19
CA ASN A 154 15.65 -22.58 -11.43
C ASN A 154 14.21 -23.04 -11.20
N SER A 155 13.86 -23.43 -9.97
CA SER A 155 12.53 -23.88 -9.55
C SER A 155 11.54 -22.74 -9.32
N ILE A 156 11.97 -21.47 -9.38
CA ILE A 156 11.07 -20.32 -9.24
C ILE A 156 10.25 -20.11 -10.52
N GLY A 157 8.96 -19.88 -10.36
CA GLY A 157 7.99 -19.70 -11.44
C GLY A 157 7.06 -18.51 -11.18
N ILE A 158 6.21 -18.20 -12.14
CA ILE A 158 5.16 -17.19 -11.98
C ILE A 158 4.22 -17.67 -10.85
N TYR A 159 4.06 -16.89 -9.79
CA TYR A 159 3.35 -17.25 -8.54
C TYR A 159 3.91 -18.44 -7.74
N ASN A 160 5.06 -19.00 -8.11
CA ASN A 160 5.71 -20.06 -7.34
C ASN A 160 7.08 -19.57 -6.85
N VAL A 161 7.20 -19.37 -5.54
CA VAL A 161 8.37 -18.76 -4.90
C VAL A 161 9.52 -19.77 -4.71
N GLY A 162 9.34 -21.04 -5.08
CA GLY A 162 10.41 -22.03 -5.13
C GLY A 162 11.13 -22.16 -3.77
N SER A 163 12.44 -21.91 -3.77
CA SER A 163 13.26 -21.93 -2.54
C SER A 163 13.27 -20.60 -1.76
N CYS A 164 12.66 -19.54 -2.28
CA CYS A 164 12.53 -18.24 -1.62
C CYS A 164 11.19 -18.10 -0.89
N GLN A 165 11.14 -17.29 0.17
CA GLN A 165 9.91 -17.02 0.91
C GLN A 165 9.41 -15.59 0.68
N LEU A 166 8.08 -15.43 0.65
CA LEU A 166 7.46 -14.11 0.66
C LEU A 166 7.69 -13.46 2.02
N GLY A 167 8.23 -12.26 2.02
CA GLY A 167 8.50 -11.50 3.22
C GLY A 167 7.28 -10.72 3.72
N TRP A 168 7.38 -10.26 4.97
CA TRP A 168 6.31 -9.55 5.67
C TRP A 168 5.84 -8.26 4.98
N GLY A 169 6.70 -7.60 4.19
CA GLY A 169 6.34 -6.39 3.45
C GLY A 169 5.21 -6.62 2.45
N TYR A 170 5.25 -7.73 1.71
CA TYR A 170 4.20 -8.10 0.77
C TYR A 170 2.89 -8.45 1.48
N THR A 171 2.97 -9.18 2.59
CA THR A 171 1.80 -9.52 3.42
C THR A 171 1.13 -8.27 4.00
N LEU A 172 1.92 -7.33 4.53
CA LEU A 172 1.42 -6.05 5.04
C LEU A 172 0.75 -5.22 3.95
N ALA A 173 1.30 -5.22 2.73
CA ALA A 173 0.71 -4.52 1.60
C ALA A 173 -0.65 -5.13 1.20
N ILE A 174 -0.77 -6.46 1.13
CA ILE A 174 -2.05 -7.15 0.86
C ILE A 174 -3.07 -6.82 1.95
N VAL A 175 -2.71 -6.99 3.21
CA VAL A 175 -3.60 -6.71 4.35
C VAL A 175 -4.03 -5.25 4.35
N GLY A 176 -3.10 -4.32 4.09
CA GLY A 176 -3.39 -2.88 4.00
C GLY A 176 -4.37 -2.55 2.87
N VAL A 177 -4.22 -3.14 1.69
CA VAL A 177 -5.14 -2.96 0.55
C VAL A 177 -6.51 -3.55 0.85
N MET A 178 -6.57 -4.77 1.39
CA MET A 178 -7.85 -5.42 1.75
C MET A 178 -8.60 -4.59 2.78
N LEU A 179 -7.91 -4.15 3.83
CA LEU A 179 -8.52 -3.39 4.91
C LEU A 179 -8.94 -1.98 4.42
N SER A 180 -8.18 -1.37 3.51
CA SER A 180 -8.54 -0.12 2.81
C SER A 180 -9.77 -0.23 1.93
N GLY A 181 -10.04 -1.40 1.35
CA GLY A 181 -11.24 -1.64 0.55
C GLY A 181 -12.56 -1.57 1.34
N PHE A 182 -12.51 -1.78 2.66
CA PHE A 182 -13.70 -1.71 3.52
C PHE A 182 -14.03 -0.30 4.03
N LEU A 183 -13.09 0.64 3.97
CA LEU A 183 -13.27 1.99 4.51
C LEU A 183 -14.32 2.85 3.80
N PRO A 184 -14.47 2.78 2.47
CA PRO A 184 -15.47 3.55 1.74
C PRO A 184 -16.91 3.23 2.17
N PHE A 185 -17.15 2.04 2.75
CA PHE A 185 -18.45 1.72 3.36
C PHE A 185 -18.72 2.60 4.59
N PHE A 186 -17.72 2.84 5.45
CA PHE A 186 -17.86 3.71 6.62
C PHE A 186 -17.99 5.20 6.23
N ALA A 187 -17.26 5.64 5.20
CA ALA A 187 -17.36 7.01 4.67
C ALA A 187 -18.79 7.37 4.23
N LYS A 188 -19.56 6.40 3.73
CA LYS A 188 -20.95 6.60 3.31
C LYS A 188 -21.91 6.85 4.48
N TYR A 189 -21.59 6.34 5.68
CA TYR A 189 -22.39 6.53 6.89
C TYR A 189 -21.98 7.77 7.69
N ALA A 190 -20.73 8.24 7.54
CA ALA A 190 -20.21 9.43 8.22
C ALA A 190 -21.12 10.69 8.13
N PRO A 191 -21.66 11.08 6.95
CA PRO A 191 -22.51 12.27 6.86
C PRO A 191 -23.97 12.05 7.29
N LYS A 192 -24.43 10.80 7.52
CA LYS A 192 -25.84 10.52 7.83
C LYS A 192 -26.19 10.75 9.30
N GLU A 193 -25.23 10.66 10.21
CA GLU A 193 -25.51 10.83 11.65
C GLU A 193 -25.78 12.29 12.04
N HIS A 194 -25.34 13.26 11.25
CA HIS A 194 -25.61 14.68 11.51
C HIS A 194 -27.02 15.15 11.11
N ILE A 195 -27.85 14.29 10.52
CA ILE A 195 -29.18 14.62 9.98
C ILE A 195 -30.31 13.91 10.74
N SER A 196 -30.05 13.30 11.90
CA SER A 196 -31.14 12.87 12.78
C SER A 196 -31.35 13.92 13.88
N PRO A 197 -32.13 14.99 13.65
CA PRO A 197 -32.84 15.60 14.74
C PRO A 197 -33.88 14.56 15.17
N THR A 198 -33.62 13.84 16.26
CA THR A 198 -34.73 13.25 17.00
C THR A 198 -35.61 14.42 17.44
N PRO A 199 -36.87 14.54 16.96
CA PRO A 199 -37.80 15.41 17.64
C PRO A 199 -38.07 14.74 18.98
N MET A 200 -37.56 15.32 20.08
CA MET A 200 -38.10 15.02 21.40
C MET A 200 -39.56 15.46 21.35
N PRO A 201 -40.55 14.55 21.50
CA PRO A 201 -41.93 14.98 21.66
C PRO A 201 -41.97 15.76 22.98
N ALA A 202 -42.23 17.06 22.89
CA ALA A 202 -42.58 17.87 24.03
C ALA A 202 -43.92 17.33 24.55
N ILE A 203 -43.86 16.50 25.59
CA ILE A 203 -45.03 16.16 26.39
C ILE A 203 -45.18 17.30 27.39
N LEU A 204 -46.09 18.23 27.10
CA LEU A 204 -46.75 19.06 28.09
C LEU A 204 -48.25 18.96 27.87
#